data_AF-A0A0G1P7A6-F1
#
_entry.id   AF-A0A0G1P7A6-F1
#
_cell.length_a   1.000
_cell.length_b   1.000
_cell.length_c   1.000
_cell.angle_alpha   90.00
_cell.angle_beta   90.00
_cell.angle_gamma   90.00
#
_symmetry.space_group_name_H-M   'P 1'
#
loop_
_entity.id
_entity.type
_entity.pdbx_description
1 polymer ?
#
loop_
_entity_poly.entity_id
_entity_poly.type
_entity_poly.pdbx_seq_one_letter_code
_entity_poly.pdbx_strand_id
1 'polypeptide(L)'
;MWSAFFWENAHFAANFLAALVFFAMFWLYFDAWLERKVWDEVPKLLGILLLSISFVIHATQMETGVITTSFLSSGWQETAFLVTRIAGYVLLIIGVILDPLQPAPLTKGLAGAGFVSSIKYHVLWVAALPILCAGVAWLYLRRATVGLERHLKVVTISFFVLSLSELSSLSSLFVKSTNVGVYQLVAPFGWLWIAQHGVMLLGVGILGRWVWQYLTKRLQPQLFMIFTSTILGIFLLTTTVFTGLLLKNVQDETLARLETDVKVLNYGLESKKQGVLSGQRRSFCWVNH
;
A
#
# COMPACT_ATOMS: atom_id res chain seq x y z
N MET A 1 -13.71 -9.59 11.99
CA MET A 1 -12.87 -10.57 11.28
C MET A 1 -13.03 -10.44 9.78
N TRP A 2 -14.23 -10.64 9.23
CA TRP A 2 -14.48 -10.53 7.78
C TRP A 2 -14.17 -9.15 7.17
N SER A 3 -14.53 -8.06 7.86
CA SER A 3 -14.18 -6.70 7.41
C SER A 3 -12.66 -6.50 7.28
N ALA A 4 -11.89 -6.87 8.31
CA ALA A 4 -10.44 -6.80 8.29
C ALA A 4 -9.84 -7.66 7.16
N PHE A 5 -10.37 -8.86 6.92
CA PHE A 5 -9.97 -9.70 5.80
C PHE A 5 -10.17 -9.00 4.45
N PHE A 6 -11.35 -8.41 4.21
CA PHE A 6 -11.61 -7.70 2.95
C PHE A 6 -10.71 -6.48 2.78
N TRP A 7 -10.52 -5.69 3.83
CA TRP A 7 -9.70 -4.48 3.76
C TRP A 7 -8.21 -4.78 3.60
N GLU A 8 -7.69 -5.84 4.21
CA GLU A 8 -6.30 -6.29 4.03
C GLU A 8 -6.05 -6.79 2.60
N ASN A 9 -6.98 -7.57 2.03
CA ASN A 9 -6.86 -7.98 0.62
C ASN A 9 -7.00 -6.79 -0.34
N ALA A 10 -7.87 -5.82 -0.02
CA ALA A 10 -8.00 -4.59 -0.79
C ALA A 10 -6.73 -3.72 -0.72
N HIS A 11 -6.11 -3.60 0.46
CA HIS A 11 -4.82 -2.94 0.67
C HIS A 11 -3.74 -3.59 -0.21
N PHE A 12 -3.62 -4.91 -0.13
CA PHE A 12 -2.67 -5.68 -0.94
C PHE A 12 -2.90 -5.44 -2.44
N ALA A 13 -4.14 -5.61 -2.91
CA ALA A 13 -4.49 -5.46 -4.33
C ALA A 13 -4.24 -4.03 -4.85
N ALA A 14 -4.59 -3.00 -4.08
CA ALA A 14 -4.41 -1.61 -4.46
C ALA A 14 -2.93 -1.23 -4.59
N ASN A 15 -2.10 -1.64 -3.63
CA ASN A 15 -0.66 -1.39 -3.67
C ASN A 15 0.05 -2.18 -4.78
N PHE A 16 -0.37 -3.43 -5.02
CA PHE A 16 0.21 -4.24 -6.08
C PHE A 16 -0.19 -3.70 -7.48
N LEU A 17 -1.40 -3.17 -7.63
CA LEU A 17 -1.82 -2.46 -8.83
C LEU A 17 -0.99 -1.18 -9.04
N ALA A 18 -0.74 -0.41 -7.98
CA ALA A 18 0.16 0.75 -8.03
C ALA A 18 1.56 0.35 -8.50
N ALA A 19 2.13 -0.71 -7.92
CA ALA A 19 3.42 -1.25 -8.35
C ALA A 19 3.43 -1.60 -9.84
N LEU A 20 2.40 -2.28 -10.35
CA LEU A 20 2.30 -2.62 -11.77
C LEU A 20 2.27 -1.38 -12.67
N VAL A 21 1.56 -0.33 -12.27
CA VAL A 21 1.48 0.93 -13.03
C VAL A 21 2.84 1.64 -13.08
N PHE A 22 3.56 1.70 -11.96
CA PHE A 22 4.93 2.25 -11.93
C PHE A 22 5.91 1.38 -12.72
N PHE A 23 5.78 0.06 -12.66
CA PHE A 23 6.56 -0.86 -13.48
C PHE A 23 6.30 -0.66 -14.98
N ALA A 24 5.04 -0.45 -15.37
CA ALA A 24 4.65 -0.14 -16.74
C ALA A 24 5.27 1.18 -17.23
N MET A 25 5.29 2.20 -16.36
CA MET A 25 5.94 3.47 -16.63
C MET A 25 7.46 3.28 -16.79
N PHE A 26 8.10 2.52 -15.90
CA PHE A 26 9.50 2.16 -16.00
C PHE A 26 9.80 1.47 -17.33
N TRP A 27 8.98 0.47 -17.70
CA TRP A 27 9.15 -0.28 -18.95
C TRP A 27 9.08 0.63 -20.18
N LEU A 28 8.13 1.58 -20.21
CA LEU A 28 8.00 2.53 -21.31
C LEU A 28 9.23 3.42 -21.45
N TYR A 29 9.75 3.96 -20.35
CA TYR A 29 10.99 4.75 -20.39
C TYR A 29 12.21 3.89 -20.72
N PHE A 30 12.24 2.64 -20.25
CA PHE A 30 13.35 1.71 -20.50
C PHE A 30 13.43 1.33 -21.97
N ASP A 31 12.28 1.08 -22.61
CA ASP A 31 12.16 0.84 -24.05
C ASP A 31 12.66 2.05 -24.85
N ALA A 32 12.27 3.26 -24.47
CA ALA A 32 12.77 4.49 -25.09
C ALA A 32 14.27 4.72 -24.87
N TRP A 33 14.80 4.34 -23.70
CA TRP A 33 16.23 4.40 -23.40
C TRP A 33 17.03 3.38 -24.20
N LEU A 34 16.49 2.18 -24.47
CA LEU A 34 17.17 1.16 -25.27
C LEU A 34 17.52 1.66 -26.68
N GLU A 35 16.65 2.49 -27.24
CA GLU A 35 16.83 3.14 -28.55
C GLU A 35 17.84 4.31 -28.50
N ARG A 36 17.80 5.14 -27.45
CA ARG A 36 18.60 6.38 -27.36
C ARG A 36 19.96 6.23 -26.66
N LYS A 37 20.05 5.30 -25.69
CA LYS A 37 21.20 5.01 -24.83
C LYS A 37 21.84 6.23 -24.15
N VAL A 38 21.02 7.21 -23.78
CA VAL A 38 21.46 8.42 -23.07
C VAL A 38 21.59 8.12 -21.58
N TRP A 39 22.80 8.23 -21.04
CA TRP A 39 23.08 7.90 -19.64
C TRP A 39 22.42 8.85 -18.63
N ASP A 40 22.11 10.08 -19.06
CA ASP A 40 21.43 11.09 -18.24
C ASP A 40 19.98 10.68 -17.87
N GLU A 41 19.38 9.74 -18.61
CA GLU A 41 18.03 9.24 -18.34
C GLU A 41 17.99 8.05 -17.35
N VAL A 42 19.15 7.45 -17.03
CA VAL A 42 19.25 6.28 -16.15
C VAL A 42 18.80 6.57 -14.70
N PRO A 43 19.11 7.73 -14.08
CA PRO A 43 18.62 8.05 -12.75
C PRO A 43 17.08 8.11 -12.68
N LYS A 44 16.44 8.65 -13.74
CA LYS A 44 14.97 8.68 -13.88
C LYS A 44 14.39 7.27 -13.95
N LEU A 45 14.99 6.39 -14.74
CA LEU A 45 14.61 4.98 -14.85
C LEU A 45 14.72 4.24 -13.52
N LEU A 46 15.87 4.35 -12.85
CA LEU A 46 16.10 3.72 -11.55
C LEU A 46 15.15 4.25 -10.48
N GLY A 47 14.84 5.56 -10.51
CA GLY A 47 13.86 6.16 -9.60
C GLY A 47 12.47 5.55 -9.74
N ILE A 48 11.97 5.40 -10.98
CA ILE A 48 10.65 4.81 -11.25
C ILE A 48 10.62 3.33 -10.87
N LEU A 49 11.70 2.58 -11.13
CA LEU A 49 11.84 1.19 -10.70
C LEU A 49 11.81 1.06 -9.16
N LEU A 50 12.55 1.91 -8.45
CA LEU A 50 12.55 1.90 -6.98
C LEU A 50 11.17 2.22 -6.41
N LEU A 51 10.42 3.13 -7.02
CA LEU A 51 9.04 3.42 -6.63
C LEU A 51 8.14 2.21 -6.82
N SER A 52 8.28 1.47 -7.93
CA SER A 52 7.56 0.21 -8.13
C SER A 52 7.87 -0.80 -7.01
N ILE A 53 9.14 -0.96 -6.65
CA ILE A 53 9.56 -1.88 -5.58
C ILE A 53 9.01 -1.42 -4.22
N SER A 54 9.02 -0.11 -3.95
CA SER A 54 8.45 0.45 -2.73
C SER A 54 6.97 0.10 -2.55
N PHE A 55 6.16 0.14 -3.62
CA PHE A 55 4.75 -0.27 -3.56
C PHE A 55 4.57 -1.78 -3.34
N VAL A 56 5.49 -2.63 -3.85
CA VAL A 56 5.48 -4.06 -3.53
C VAL A 56 5.79 -4.28 -2.05
N ILE A 57 6.78 -3.59 -1.49
CA ILE A 57 7.12 -3.69 -0.06
C ILE A 57 5.94 -3.21 0.80
N HIS A 58 5.29 -2.11 0.41
CA HIS A 58 4.11 -1.60 1.11
C HIS A 58 2.94 -2.59 1.07
N ALA A 59 2.73 -3.29 -0.06
CA ALA A 59 1.71 -4.32 -0.16
C ALA A 59 1.92 -5.47 0.85
N THR A 60 3.16 -5.75 1.26
CA THR A 60 3.48 -6.80 2.23
C THR A 60 3.34 -6.37 3.70
N GLN A 61 3.12 -5.08 3.97
CA GLN A 61 2.91 -4.60 5.32
C GLN A 61 1.48 -4.94 5.75
N MET A 62 1.34 -5.79 6.78
CA MET A 62 0.04 -6.14 7.32
C MET A 62 -0.37 -5.13 8.40
N GLU A 63 -1.59 -4.57 8.29
CA GLU A 63 -2.06 -3.57 9.24
C GLU A 63 -2.67 -4.17 10.50
N THR A 64 -3.10 -5.44 10.44
CA THR A 64 -3.58 -6.17 11.61
C THR A 64 -2.49 -6.94 12.33
N GLY A 65 -2.24 -6.59 13.59
CA GLY A 65 -1.35 -7.32 14.51
C GLY A 65 -1.85 -8.71 14.95
N VAL A 66 -2.77 -9.34 14.23
CA VAL A 66 -3.30 -10.68 14.54
C VAL A 66 -2.27 -11.77 14.22
N ILE A 67 -1.33 -11.49 13.31
CA ILE A 67 -0.18 -12.35 13.02
C ILE A 67 1.08 -11.56 13.39
N THR A 68 1.64 -11.83 14.57
CA THR A 68 2.84 -11.16 15.11
C THR A 68 4.14 -11.53 14.38
N THR A 69 4.08 -12.45 13.43
CA THR A 69 5.21 -12.89 12.60
C THR A 69 5.02 -12.41 11.18
N SER A 70 5.34 -11.15 10.92
CA SER A 70 5.64 -10.74 9.55
C SER A 70 6.87 -11.51 9.06
N PHE A 71 6.89 -11.95 7.80
CA PHE A 71 7.95 -12.82 7.25
C PHE A 71 9.36 -12.19 7.32
N LEU A 72 9.41 -10.87 7.54
CA LEU A 72 10.59 -10.08 7.88
C LEU A 72 10.31 -9.36 9.20
N SER A 73 11.31 -9.20 10.08
CA SER A 73 11.10 -8.46 11.33
C SER A 73 10.53 -7.07 11.01
N SER A 74 9.48 -6.64 11.72
CA SER A 74 8.72 -5.41 11.44
C SER A 74 9.59 -4.16 11.18
N GLY A 75 10.72 -4.02 11.88
CA GLY A 75 11.66 -2.91 11.66
C GLY A 75 12.36 -2.91 10.28
N TRP A 76 12.61 -4.08 9.67
CA TRP A 76 13.25 -4.16 8.34
C TRP A 76 12.29 -3.78 7.21
N GLN A 77 11.00 -4.10 7.34
CA GLN A 77 10.01 -3.75 6.31
C GLN A 77 9.71 -2.25 6.27
N GLU A 78 9.57 -1.62 7.44
CA GLU A 78 9.36 -0.17 7.54
C GLU A 78 10.57 0.61 7.01
N THR A 79 11.78 0.17 7.37
CA THR A 79 13.02 0.81 6.90
C THR A 79 13.25 0.58 5.41
N ALA A 80 13.04 -0.63 4.90
CA ALA A 80 13.17 -0.92 3.46
C ALA A 80 12.15 -0.12 2.64
N PHE A 81 10.91 0.00 3.11
CA PHE A 81 9.89 0.84 2.48
C PHE A 81 10.34 2.30 2.40
N LEU A 82 10.77 2.89 3.52
CA LEU A 82 11.19 4.29 3.55
C LEU A 82 12.42 4.54 2.67
N VAL A 83 13.45 3.69 2.79
CA VAL A 83 14.70 3.83 2.02
C VAL A 83 14.41 3.73 0.52
N THR A 84 13.64 2.73 0.08
CA THR A 84 13.31 2.56 -1.34
C THR A 84 12.45 3.70 -1.88
N ARG A 85 11.48 4.20 -1.10
CA ARG A 85 10.59 5.29 -1.53
C ARG A 85 11.33 6.62 -1.63
N ILE A 86 12.14 6.95 -0.63
CA ILE A 86 12.95 8.18 -0.62
C ILE A 86 14.00 8.15 -1.72
N ALA A 87 14.74 7.04 -1.84
CA ALA A 87 15.73 6.90 -2.90
C ALA A 87 15.08 6.95 -4.29
N GLY A 88 13.90 6.36 -4.45
CA GLY A 88 13.09 6.45 -5.67
C GLY A 88 12.75 7.89 -6.06
N TYR A 89 12.21 8.70 -5.12
CA TYR A 89 11.90 10.10 -5.39
C TYR A 89 13.14 10.96 -5.64
N VAL A 90 14.22 10.76 -4.87
CA VAL A 90 15.47 11.52 -5.04
C VAL A 90 16.10 11.24 -6.40
N LEU A 91 16.17 9.97 -6.82
CA LEU A 91 16.67 9.58 -8.13
C LEU A 91 15.82 10.16 -9.26
N LEU A 92 14.49 10.20 -9.08
CA LEU A 92 13.58 10.80 -10.05
C LEU A 92 13.82 12.31 -10.17
N ILE A 93 13.99 13.01 -9.05
CA ILE A 93 14.34 14.45 -9.03
C ILE A 93 15.66 14.70 -9.75
N ILE A 94 16.70 13.93 -9.44
CA ILE A 94 18.01 14.04 -10.08
C ILE A 94 17.89 13.78 -11.59
N GLY A 95 17.17 12.73 -11.99
CA GLY A 95 16.96 12.39 -13.39
C GLY A 95 16.18 13.46 -14.17
N VAL A 96 15.22 14.13 -13.55
CA VAL A 96 14.47 15.24 -14.18
C VAL A 96 15.30 16.51 -14.28
N ILE A 97 16.26 16.73 -13.36
CA ILE A 97 17.18 17.87 -13.42
C ILE A 97 18.27 17.67 -14.47
N LEU A 98 18.76 16.44 -14.64
CA LEU A 98 19.80 16.10 -15.60
C LEU A 98 19.28 16.07 -17.05
N ASP A 99 18.01 15.74 -17.26
CA ASP A 99 17.37 15.74 -18.58
C ASP A 99 17.19 17.19 -19.08
N PRO A 100 17.96 17.65 -20.09
CA PRO A 100 17.96 19.04 -20.51
C PRO A 100 16.57 19.43 -21.03
N LEU A 101 16.03 20.56 -20.55
CA LEU A 101 14.77 21.11 -21.09
C LEU A 101 14.92 21.36 -22.59
N GLN A 102 13.90 20.97 -23.38
CA GLN A 102 13.83 21.34 -24.79
C GLN A 102 14.06 22.86 -24.93
N PRO A 103 14.95 23.31 -25.84
CA PRO A 103 15.27 24.72 -25.96
C PRO A 103 14.02 25.49 -26.37
N ALA A 104 13.45 26.25 -25.44
CA ALA A 104 12.38 27.18 -25.72
C ALA A 104 12.90 28.29 -26.65
N PRO A 105 12.07 28.84 -27.55
CA PRO A 105 12.43 30.05 -28.29
C PRO A 105 12.73 31.19 -27.30
N LEU A 106 13.86 31.86 -27.51
CA LEU A 106 14.48 32.82 -26.61
C LEU A 106 13.53 33.93 -26.13
N THR A 107 13.09 33.82 -24.88
CA THR A 107 12.64 34.97 -24.08
C THR A 107 13.33 34.94 -22.73
N LYS A 108 14.07 36.01 -22.40
CA LYS A 108 14.76 36.20 -21.12
C LYS A 108 13.74 36.25 -19.98
N GLY A 109 13.83 35.33 -19.02
CA GLY A 109 12.98 35.33 -17.83
C GLY A 109 13.55 34.49 -16.67
N LEU A 110 14.01 35.23 -15.66
CA LEU A 110 14.27 34.93 -14.23
C LEU A 110 14.69 33.51 -13.78
N ALA A 111 15.92 33.44 -13.25
CA ALA A 111 16.45 32.34 -12.47
C ALA A 111 15.61 32.09 -11.19
N GLY A 112 15.25 30.83 -10.95
CA GLY A 112 14.46 30.39 -9.80
C GLY A 112 15.29 29.57 -8.82
N ALA A 113 15.23 30.00 -7.55
CA ALA A 113 16.03 29.60 -6.40
C ALA A 113 16.10 28.09 -6.10
N GLY A 114 17.31 27.64 -5.73
CA GLY A 114 17.52 26.38 -5.04
C GLY A 114 17.10 26.50 -3.58
N PHE A 115 16.23 25.60 -3.13
CA PHE A 115 15.85 25.46 -1.73
C PHE A 115 16.45 24.16 -1.20
N VAL A 116 17.44 24.27 -0.32
CA VAL A 116 17.99 23.15 0.44
C VAL A 116 17.51 23.32 1.87
N SER A 117 16.63 22.42 2.33
CA SER A 117 16.24 22.34 3.74
C SER A 117 16.91 21.13 4.38
N SER A 118 17.83 21.39 5.30
CA SER A 118 18.39 20.41 6.23
C SER A 118 17.49 20.34 7.45
N ILE A 119 16.96 19.16 7.79
CA ILE A 119 16.24 18.95 9.06
C ILE A 119 16.67 17.60 9.68
N LYS A 120 16.76 17.54 11.01
CA LYS A 120 17.30 16.43 11.82
C LYS A 120 16.36 15.22 12.02
N TYR A 121 17.00 14.05 11.95
CA TYR A 121 16.49 12.69 11.85
C TYR A 121 15.66 12.19 13.05
N HIS A 122 14.35 12.03 12.87
CA HIS A 122 13.63 10.73 13.00
C HIS A 122 12.13 10.89 12.67
N VAL A 123 11.56 12.10 12.84
CA VAL A 123 10.16 12.45 12.51
C VAL A 123 9.99 12.95 11.05
N LEU A 124 11.11 13.27 10.40
CA LEU A 124 11.12 13.86 9.05
C LEU A 124 10.96 12.89 7.91
N TRP A 125 11.33 11.63 8.09
CA TRP A 125 11.39 10.70 6.96
C TRP A 125 10.01 10.36 6.41
N VAL A 126 9.00 10.31 7.28
CA VAL A 126 7.61 10.12 6.87
C VAL A 126 7.01 11.42 6.32
N ALA A 127 7.30 12.57 6.96
CA ALA A 127 6.88 13.90 6.50
C ALA A 127 7.55 14.36 5.18
N ALA A 128 8.71 13.79 4.83
CA ALA A 128 9.41 14.08 3.59
C ALA A 128 8.73 13.46 2.35
N LEU A 129 7.99 12.35 2.51
CA LEU A 129 7.32 11.67 1.39
C LEU A 129 6.34 12.57 0.63
N PRO A 130 5.38 13.27 1.27
CA PRO A 130 4.48 14.16 0.55
C PRO A 130 5.20 15.35 -0.07
N ILE A 131 6.26 15.86 0.57
CA ILE A 131 7.05 16.99 0.08
C ILE A 131 7.88 16.59 -1.15
N LEU A 132 8.48 15.41 -1.14
CA LEU A 132 9.23 14.87 -2.28
C LEU A 132 8.30 14.56 -3.45
N CYS A 133 7.13 13.98 -3.19
CA CYS A 133 6.12 13.72 -4.21
C CYS A 133 5.58 15.03 -4.80
N ALA A 134 5.33 16.05 -3.97
CA ALA A 134 4.98 17.40 -4.42
C ALA A 134 6.12 18.06 -5.21
N GLY A 135 7.38 17.82 -4.82
CA GLY A 135 8.56 18.29 -5.55
C GLY A 135 8.66 17.69 -6.95
N VAL A 136 8.40 16.39 -7.10
CA VAL A 136 8.31 15.72 -8.41
C VAL A 136 7.17 16.30 -9.24
N ALA A 137 5.98 16.48 -8.65
CA ALA A 137 4.84 17.12 -9.32
C ALA A 137 5.18 18.53 -9.79
N TRP A 138 5.84 19.34 -8.95
CA TRP A 138 6.27 20.70 -9.28
C TRP A 138 7.31 20.73 -10.42
N LEU A 139 8.28 19.81 -10.43
CA LEU A 139 9.27 19.72 -11.50
C LEU A 139 8.62 19.34 -12.83
N TYR A 140 7.70 18.38 -12.83
CA TYR A 140 6.92 18.04 -14.02
C TYR A 140 5.98 19.17 -14.46
N LEU A 141 5.42 19.95 -13.52
CA LEU A 141 4.64 21.14 -13.83
C LEU A 141 5.49 22.19 -14.53
N ARG A 142 6.68 22.50 -14.00
CA ARG A 142 7.62 23.42 -14.62
C ARG A 142 7.99 22.97 -16.03
N ARG A 143 8.19 21.67 -16.25
CA ARG A 143 8.47 21.12 -17.59
C ARG A 143 7.26 21.22 -18.53
N ALA A 144 6.05 20.98 -18.03
CA ALA A 144 4.82 21.09 -18.79
C ALA A 144 4.42 22.53 -19.14
N THR A 145 4.80 23.52 -18.33
CA THR A 145 4.51 24.95 -18.56
C THR A 145 5.63 25.66 -19.31
N VAL A 146 6.89 25.49 -18.88
CA VAL A 146 8.06 26.17 -19.45
C VAL A 146 8.61 25.42 -20.68
N GLY A 147 8.60 24.09 -20.64
CA GLY A 147 9.04 23.24 -21.77
C GLY A 147 7.95 22.96 -22.81
N LEU A 148 6.71 23.46 -22.62
CA LEU A 148 5.55 23.24 -23.51
C LEU A 148 5.18 21.76 -23.78
N GLU A 149 5.71 20.82 -23.01
CA GLU A 149 5.45 19.39 -23.13
C GLU A 149 4.07 19.02 -22.55
N ARG A 150 2.98 19.27 -23.30
CA ARG A 150 1.59 19.03 -22.86
C ARG A 150 1.33 17.58 -22.39
N HIS A 151 2.10 16.62 -22.87
CA HIS A 151 1.97 15.21 -22.50
C HIS A 151 2.36 14.92 -21.04
N LEU A 152 3.21 15.75 -20.42
CA LEU A 152 3.63 15.61 -19.01
C LEU A 152 2.62 16.19 -18.01
N LYS A 153 1.58 16.89 -18.48
CA LYS A 153 0.52 17.43 -17.60
C LYS A 153 -0.22 16.33 -16.85
N VAL A 154 -0.46 15.19 -17.50
CA VAL A 154 -1.16 14.06 -16.88
C VAL A 154 -0.29 13.40 -15.80
N VAL A 155 1.02 13.31 -16.04
CA VAL A 155 2.00 12.83 -15.06
C VAL A 155 2.04 13.78 -13.85
N THR A 156 2.05 15.09 -14.09
CA THR A 156 1.99 16.12 -13.04
C THR A 156 0.77 15.96 -12.13
N ILE A 157 -0.42 15.84 -12.73
CA ILE A 157 -1.68 15.66 -11.99
C ILE A 157 -1.65 14.38 -11.16
N SER A 158 -1.12 13.29 -11.72
CA SER A 158 -1.02 12.01 -11.03
C SER A 158 -0.12 12.10 -9.79
N PHE A 159 1.07 12.70 -9.92
CA PHE A 159 1.99 12.90 -8.78
C PHE A 159 1.44 13.91 -7.76
N PHE A 160 0.68 14.91 -8.19
CA PHE A 160 0.00 15.83 -7.27
C PHE A 160 -1.07 15.13 -6.43
N VAL A 161 -1.90 14.28 -7.07
CA VAL A 161 -2.90 13.48 -6.35
C VAL A 161 -2.23 12.46 -5.43
N LEU A 162 -1.11 11.86 -5.83
CA LEU A 162 -0.32 10.98 -4.96
C LEU A 162 0.28 11.73 -3.77
N SER A 163 0.71 12.98 -3.94
CA SER A 163 1.18 13.80 -2.82
C SER A 163 0.09 14.03 -1.78
N LEU A 164 -1.18 14.17 -2.20
CA LEU A 164 -2.32 14.26 -1.27
C LEU A 164 -2.57 12.94 -0.52
N SER A 165 -2.39 11.79 -1.16
CA SER A 165 -2.46 10.49 -0.45
C SER A 165 -1.30 10.31 0.53
N GLU A 166 -0.08 10.74 0.19
CA GLU A 166 1.07 10.73 1.11
C GLU A 166 0.89 11.72 2.28
N LEU A 167 0.21 12.84 2.06
CA LEU A 167 -0.09 13.79 3.14
C LEU A 167 -1.10 13.18 4.11
N SER A 168 -2.08 12.46 3.57
CA SER A 168 -3.06 11.71 4.38
C SER A 168 -2.42 10.53 5.12
N SER A 169 -1.34 9.94 4.60
CA SER A 169 -0.62 8.84 5.24
C SER A 169 0.17 9.26 6.48
N LEU A 170 0.43 10.56 6.67
CA LEU A 170 1.01 11.10 7.92
C LEU A 170 0.11 10.88 9.14
N SER A 171 -1.16 10.57 8.93
CA SER A 171 -2.08 10.15 9.98
C SER A 171 -1.57 8.94 10.76
N SER A 172 -0.84 8.02 10.11
CA SER A 172 -0.24 6.84 10.75
C SER A 172 0.67 7.16 11.96
N LEU A 173 1.25 8.36 12.01
CA LEU A 173 2.07 8.83 13.14
C LEU A 173 1.24 9.06 14.42
N PHE A 174 -0.07 9.26 14.30
CA PHE A 174 -0.97 9.58 15.39
C PHE A 174 -1.71 8.34 15.96
N VAL A 175 -1.41 7.14 15.46
CA VAL A 175 -2.04 5.88 15.91
C VAL A 175 -1.79 5.61 17.41
N LYS A 176 -0.70 6.12 17.98
CA LYS A 176 -0.37 6.02 19.42
C LYS A 176 -0.89 7.18 20.27
N SER A 177 -1.70 8.08 19.71
CA SER A 177 -2.18 9.27 20.42
C SER A 177 -3.23 8.92 21.48
N THR A 178 -3.17 9.58 22.63
CA THR A 178 -4.06 9.36 23.79
C THR A 178 -5.43 10.04 23.66
N ASN A 179 -5.66 10.79 22.58
CA ASN A 179 -6.92 11.49 22.33
C ASN A 179 -7.91 10.60 21.55
N VAL A 180 -9.05 10.28 22.17
CA VAL A 180 -10.08 9.37 21.64
C VAL A 180 -10.63 9.82 20.28
N GLY A 181 -10.79 11.13 20.05
CA GLY A 181 -11.30 11.66 18.77
C GLY A 181 -10.30 11.52 17.62
N VAL A 182 -9.01 11.71 17.91
CA VAL A 182 -7.93 11.53 16.91
C VAL A 182 -7.71 10.05 16.64
N TYR A 183 -7.77 9.21 17.68
CA TYR A 183 -7.61 7.76 17.56
C TYR A 183 -8.72 7.12 16.71
N GLN A 184 -9.99 7.53 16.85
CA GLN A 184 -11.08 7.02 16.01
C GLN A 184 -10.96 7.42 14.53
N LEU A 185 -10.39 8.58 14.24
CA LEU A 185 -10.11 9.05 12.88
C LEU A 185 -8.90 8.35 12.24
N VAL A 186 -7.92 7.97 13.06
CA VAL A 186 -6.62 7.41 12.66
C VAL A 186 -6.57 5.87 12.80
N ALA A 187 -7.64 5.26 13.30
CA ALA A 187 -7.70 3.82 13.51
C ALA A 187 -7.42 3.02 12.21
N PRO A 188 -6.76 1.86 12.30
CA PRO A 188 -6.62 0.93 11.17
C PRO A 188 -8.01 0.61 10.59
N PHE A 189 -8.16 0.74 9.27
CA PHE A 189 -9.45 0.65 8.55
C PHE A 189 -10.49 1.73 8.88
N GLY A 190 -10.08 2.88 9.41
CA GLY A 190 -10.94 4.05 9.62
C GLY A 190 -11.33 4.77 8.31
N TRP A 191 -12.22 5.77 8.41
CA TRP A 191 -12.68 6.53 7.23
C TRP A 191 -11.54 7.27 6.51
N LEU A 192 -10.54 7.76 7.27
CA LEU A 192 -9.35 8.41 6.71
C LEU A 192 -8.48 7.43 5.93
N TRP A 193 -8.38 6.18 6.40
CA TRP A 193 -7.65 5.13 5.73
C TRP A 193 -8.26 4.78 4.37
N ILE A 194 -9.59 4.67 4.32
CA ILE A 194 -10.34 4.42 3.07
C ILE A 194 -10.15 5.61 2.12
N ALA A 195 -10.22 6.84 2.63
CA ALA A 195 -9.98 8.05 1.84
C ALA A 195 -8.55 8.09 1.28
N GLN A 196 -7.54 7.76 2.09
CA GLN A 196 -6.13 7.69 1.67
C GLN A 196 -5.94 6.72 0.50
N HIS A 197 -6.43 5.47 0.64
CA HIS A 197 -6.31 4.45 -0.39
C HIS A 197 -7.14 4.79 -1.64
N GLY A 198 -8.30 5.44 -1.45
CA GLY A 198 -9.11 5.96 -2.56
C GLY A 198 -8.38 7.03 -3.36
N VAL A 199 -7.78 8.02 -2.70
CA VAL A 199 -6.99 9.08 -3.35
C VAL A 199 -5.75 8.49 -4.04
N MET A 200 -5.07 7.52 -3.40
CA MET A 200 -3.96 6.80 -4.00
C MET A 200 -4.37 6.10 -5.30
N LEU A 201 -5.48 5.34 -5.27
CA LEU A 201 -6.01 4.64 -6.43
C LEU A 201 -6.43 5.60 -7.55
N LEU A 202 -6.95 6.79 -7.22
CA LEU A 202 -7.25 7.82 -8.22
C LEU A 202 -5.97 8.32 -8.90
N GLY A 203 -4.92 8.64 -8.13
CA GLY A 203 -3.63 9.07 -8.67
C GLY A 203 -2.99 8.01 -9.57
N VAL A 204 -2.99 6.75 -9.10
CA VAL A 204 -2.51 5.60 -9.86
C VAL A 204 -3.35 5.33 -11.11
N GLY A 205 -4.68 5.48 -11.03
CA GLY A 205 -5.58 5.26 -12.15
C GLY A 205 -5.38 6.27 -13.28
N ILE A 206 -5.15 7.54 -12.95
CA ILE A 206 -4.82 8.59 -13.94
C ILE A 206 -3.49 8.25 -14.63
N LEU A 207 -2.47 7.86 -13.85
CA LEU A 207 -1.16 7.48 -14.37
C LEU A 207 -1.25 6.22 -15.25
N GLY A 208 -1.97 5.20 -14.79
CA GLY A 208 -2.16 3.94 -15.51
C GLY A 208 -2.87 4.16 -16.84
N ARG A 209 -3.92 4.99 -16.88
CA ARG A 209 -4.59 5.36 -18.13
C ARG A 209 -3.63 6.05 -19.10
N TRP A 210 -2.78 6.95 -18.61
CA TRP A 210 -1.76 7.60 -19.43
C TRP A 210 -0.78 6.58 -20.01
N VAL A 211 -0.19 5.71 -19.18
CA VAL A 211 0.76 4.67 -19.62
C VAL A 211 0.12 3.76 -20.68
N TRP A 212 -1.13 3.35 -20.48
CA TRP A 212 -1.85 2.48 -21.42
C TRP A 212 -2.03 3.11 -22.80
N GLN A 213 -2.31 4.41 -22.89
CA GLN A 213 -2.45 5.13 -24.17
C GLN A 213 -1.16 5.13 -25.01
N TYR A 214 0.01 5.07 -24.36
CA TYR A 214 1.29 4.96 -25.05
C TYR A 214 1.61 3.51 -25.43
N LEU A 215 1.29 2.56 -24.54
CA LEU A 215 1.51 1.13 -24.78
C LEU A 215 0.73 0.61 -25.99
N THR A 216 -0.52 1.05 -26.20
CA THR A 216 -1.34 0.61 -27.35
C THR A 216 -0.76 0.98 -28.72
N LYS A 217 0.30 1.79 -28.77
CA LYS A 217 1.00 2.13 -30.01
C LYS A 217 2.11 1.15 -30.38
N ARG A 218 2.52 0.25 -29.46
CA ARG A 218 3.60 -0.72 -29.66
C ARG A 218 3.14 -2.13 -29.24
N LEU A 219 3.12 -3.06 -30.20
CA LEU A 219 2.51 -4.39 -30.03
C LEU A 219 3.22 -5.27 -28.97
N GLN A 220 4.55 -5.24 -28.93
CA GLN A 220 5.34 -6.05 -27.98
C GLN A 220 5.16 -5.60 -26.51
N PRO A 221 5.33 -4.31 -26.15
CA PRO A 221 5.01 -3.81 -24.82
C PRO A 221 3.54 -4.02 -24.41
N GLN A 222 2.61 -3.92 -25.37
CA GLN A 222 1.19 -4.16 -25.12
C GLN A 222 0.91 -5.60 -24.68
N LEU A 223 1.44 -6.59 -25.41
CA LEU A 223 1.24 -8.01 -25.07
C LEU A 223 1.83 -8.32 -23.69
N PHE A 224 3.05 -7.86 -23.42
CA PHE A 224 3.70 -8.07 -22.12
C PHE A 224 2.83 -7.54 -20.97
N MET A 225 2.33 -6.30 -21.09
CA MET A 225 1.50 -5.68 -20.05
C MET A 225 0.14 -6.36 -19.88
N ILE A 226 -0.49 -6.82 -20.97
CA ILE A 226 -1.76 -7.59 -20.90
C ILE A 226 -1.52 -8.92 -20.18
N PHE A 227 -0.45 -9.65 -20.51
CA PHE A 227 -0.15 -10.92 -19.84
C PHE A 227 0.15 -10.71 -18.35
N THR A 228 1.00 -9.75 -17.99
CA THR A 228 1.33 -9.48 -16.58
C THR A 228 0.11 -9.04 -15.78
N SER A 229 -0.74 -8.16 -16.33
CA SER A 229 -1.97 -7.72 -15.65
C SER A 229 -3.00 -8.84 -15.51
N THR A 230 -3.12 -9.72 -16.51
CA THR A 230 -4.03 -10.89 -16.46
C THR A 230 -3.55 -11.90 -15.42
N ILE A 231 -2.26 -12.24 -15.41
CA ILE A 231 -1.67 -13.14 -14.41
C ILE A 231 -1.90 -12.57 -13.00
N LEU A 232 -1.68 -11.27 -12.82
CA LEU A 232 -1.93 -10.61 -11.55
C LEU A 232 -3.41 -10.69 -11.15
N GLY A 233 -4.33 -10.41 -12.08
CA GLY A 233 -5.77 -10.47 -11.81
C GLY A 233 -6.22 -11.87 -11.39
N ILE A 234 -5.76 -12.90 -12.10
CA ILE A 234 -6.05 -14.30 -11.75
C ILE A 234 -5.45 -14.65 -10.39
N PHE A 235 -4.21 -14.25 -10.13
CA PHE A 235 -3.54 -14.49 -8.84
C PHE A 235 -4.30 -13.85 -7.68
N LEU A 236 -4.66 -12.57 -7.79
CA LEU A 236 -5.40 -11.85 -6.73
C LEU A 236 -6.77 -12.46 -6.47
N LEU A 237 -7.51 -12.78 -7.53
CA LEU A 237 -8.81 -13.43 -7.43
C LEU A 237 -8.67 -14.79 -6.72
N THR A 238 -7.75 -15.62 -7.19
CA THR A 238 -7.54 -16.98 -6.70
C THR A 238 -7.12 -16.96 -5.23
N THR A 239 -6.14 -16.15 -4.86
CA THR A 239 -5.68 -16.00 -3.48
C THR A 239 -6.79 -15.51 -2.55
N THR A 240 -7.54 -14.47 -2.95
CA THR A 240 -8.64 -13.94 -2.12
C THR A 240 -9.73 -14.99 -1.90
N VAL A 241 -10.11 -15.73 -2.94
CA VAL A 241 -11.12 -16.78 -2.86
C VAL A 241 -10.65 -17.94 -1.97
N PHE A 242 -9.45 -18.46 -2.21
CA PHE A 242 -8.93 -19.58 -1.41
C PHE A 242 -8.74 -19.22 0.06
N THR A 243 -8.13 -18.07 0.37
CA THR A 243 -7.96 -17.64 1.76
C THR A 243 -9.32 -17.37 2.42
N GLY A 244 -10.29 -16.83 1.68
CA GLY A 244 -11.66 -16.63 2.19
C GLY A 244 -12.36 -17.94 2.54
N LEU A 245 -12.25 -18.96 1.67
CA LEU A 245 -12.80 -20.30 1.93
C LEU A 245 -12.12 -20.98 3.12
N LEU A 246 -10.79 -20.89 3.22
CA LEU A 246 -10.04 -21.42 4.36
C LEU A 246 -10.47 -20.76 5.67
N LEU A 247 -10.58 -19.43 5.70
CA LEU A 247 -11.00 -18.70 6.89
C LEU A 247 -12.42 -19.09 7.33
N LYS A 248 -13.33 -19.26 6.36
CA LYS A 248 -14.68 -19.75 6.63
C LYS A 248 -14.68 -21.15 7.24
N ASN A 249 -13.94 -22.08 6.64
CA ASN A 249 -13.88 -23.45 7.10
C ASN A 249 -13.29 -23.54 8.52
N VAL A 250 -12.25 -22.78 8.82
CA VAL A 250 -11.65 -22.72 10.16
C VAL A 250 -12.62 -22.11 11.16
N GLN A 251 -13.38 -21.08 10.79
CA GLN A 251 -14.41 -20.49 11.65
C GLN A 251 -15.50 -21.52 11.98
N ASP A 252 -16.04 -22.20 10.97
CA ASP A 252 -17.11 -23.19 11.12
C ASP A 252 -16.64 -24.38 11.97
N GLU A 253 -15.43 -24.88 11.74
CA GLU A 253 -14.84 -25.96 12.54
C GLU A 253 -14.61 -25.54 14.00
N THR A 254 -14.12 -24.32 14.23
CA THR A 254 -13.88 -23.81 15.59
C THR A 254 -15.19 -23.64 16.36
N LEU A 255 -16.24 -23.16 15.70
CA LEU A 255 -17.57 -23.04 16.30
C LEU A 255 -18.16 -24.42 16.65
N ALA A 256 -18.03 -25.40 15.76
CA ALA A 256 -18.49 -26.76 16.01
C ALA A 256 -17.75 -27.42 17.19
N ARG A 257 -16.44 -27.18 17.32
CA ARG A 257 -15.63 -27.65 18.45
C ARG A 257 -16.07 -26.99 19.76
N LEU A 258 -16.23 -25.66 19.77
CA LEU A 258 -16.71 -24.94 20.95
C LEU A 258 -18.10 -25.41 21.40
N GLU A 259 -19.01 -25.66 20.47
CA GLU A 259 -20.34 -26.22 20.79
C GLU A 259 -20.22 -27.61 21.42
N THR A 260 -19.33 -28.45 20.90
CA THR A 260 -19.07 -29.80 21.44
C THR A 260 -18.47 -29.73 22.84
N ASP A 261 -17.47 -28.87 23.06
CA ASP A 261 -16.82 -28.70 24.35
C ASP A 261 -17.81 -28.20 25.42
N VAL A 262 -18.69 -27.25 25.07
CA VAL A 262 -19.75 -26.77 25.96
C VAL A 262 -20.75 -27.89 26.30
N LYS A 263 -21.12 -28.73 25.33
CA LYS A 263 -22.00 -29.90 25.58
C LYS A 263 -21.33 -30.89 26.54
N VAL A 264 -20.07 -31.23 26.31
CA VAL A 264 -19.30 -32.14 27.19
C VAL A 264 -19.20 -31.57 28.60
N LEU A 265 -18.93 -30.27 28.74
CA LEU A 265 -18.87 -29.59 30.04
C LEU A 265 -20.22 -29.64 30.77
N ASN A 266 -21.33 -29.41 30.05
CA ASN A 266 -22.68 -29.51 30.61
C ASN A 266 -23.04 -30.93 31.05
N TYR A 267 -22.67 -31.96 30.28
CA TYR A 267 -22.82 -33.36 30.71
C TYR A 267 -22.00 -33.65 31.98
N GLY A 268 -20.77 -33.15 32.05
CA GLY A 268 -19.94 -33.24 33.26
C GLY A 268 -20.61 -32.60 34.47
N LEU A 269 -21.11 -31.37 34.33
CA LEU A 269 -21.83 -30.63 35.36
C LEU A 269 -23.10 -31.35 35.84
N GLU A 270 -23.94 -31.81 34.90
CA GLU A 270 -25.20 -32.49 35.26
C GLU A 270 -24.92 -33.83 35.93
N SER A 271 -23.89 -34.58 35.50
CA SER A 271 -23.50 -35.82 36.18
C SER A 271 -23.00 -35.56 37.60
N LYS A 272 -22.23 -34.49 37.82
CA LYS A 272 -21.76 -34.09 39.16
C LYS A 272 -22.93 -33.64 40.04
N LYS A 273 -23.86 -32.87 39.49
CA LYS A 273 -25.09 -32.45 40.18
C LYS A 273 -25.93 -33.66 40.61
N GLN A 274 -26.14 -34.64 39.72
CA GLN A 274 -26.83 -35.89 40.06
C GLN A 274 -26.06 -36.72 41.09
N GLY A 275 -24.73 -36.73 41.04
CA GLY A 275 -23.87 -37.37 42.05
C GLY A 275 -24.03 -36.75 43.44
N VAL A 276 -24.08 -35.42 43.54
CA VAL A 276 -24.32 -34.71 44.80
C VAL A 276 -25.75 -34.97 45.31
N LEU A 277 -26.76 -34.86 44.44
CA LEU A 277 -28.16 -35.10 44.82
C LEU A 277 -28.39 -36.55 45.30
N SER A 278 -27.75 -37.54 44.66
CA SER A 278 -27.84 -38.94 45.08
C SER A 278 -27.04 -39.24 46.34
N GLY A 279 -25.87 -38.61 46.53
CA GLY A 279 -25.09 -38.66 47.77
C GLY A 279 -25.85 -38.07 48.96
N GLN A 280 -26.51 -36.93 48.76
CA GLN A 280 -27.34 -36.25 49.76
C GLN A 280 -28.61 -37.05 50.12
N ARG A 281 -29.15 -37.82 49.15
CA ARG A 281 -30.27 -38.73 49.39
C ARG A 281 -29.84 -39.99 50.18
N ARG A 282 -28.60 -40.47 49.98
CA ARG A 282 -28.04 -41.60 50.76
C ARG A 282 -27.72 -41.22 52.20
N SER A 283 -27.23 -40.00 52.47
CA SER A 283 -26.99 -39.54 53.84
C SER A 283 -28.29 -39.31 54.63
N PHE A 284 -29.39 -38.96 53.96
CA PHE A 284 -30.70 -38.84 54.62
C PHE A 284 -31.29 -40.21 55.04
N CYS A 285 -31.01 -41.29 54.32
CA CYS A 285 -31.40 -42.65 54.71
C CYS A 285 -30.66 -43.16 55.95
N TRP A 286 -29.46 -42.66 56.24
CA TRP A 286 -28.65 -43.08 57.39
C TRP A 286 -28.98 -42.34 58.70
N VAL A 287 -29.81 -41.29 58.65
CA VAL A 287 -30.17 -40.48 59.84
C VAL A 287 -31.54 -40.87 60.42
N ASN A 288 -32.33 -41.69 59.71
CA ASN A 288 -33.68 -42.12 60.12
C ASN A 288 -33.74 -43.57 60.66
N HIS A 289 -32.62 -44.12 61.11
CA HIS A 289 -32.55 -45.38 61.86
C HIS A 289 -31.78 -45.15 63.16
#